data_AF-A0A397NJZ8-F1
#
_entry.id   AF-A0A397NJZ8-F1
#
_cell.length_a   1.000
_cell.length_b   1.000
_cell.length_c   1.000
_cell.angle_alpha   90.00
_cell.angle_beta   90.00
_cell.angle_gamma   90.00
#
_symmetry.space_group_name_H-M   'P 1'
#
loop_
_entity.id
_entity.type
_entity.pdbx_description
1 polymer ?
#
loop_
_entity_poly.entity_id
_entity_poly.type
_entity_poly.pdbx_seq_one_letter_code
_entity_poly.pdbx_strand_id
1 'polypeptide(L)'
;MRKPLHHAAHGPPPRDKLGEEFAATAARLAGVAGAVLGWTPDAFWRATPAELEAVVRALCGDASDPAPPDRATIARLMEAFPDG
;
A
#
# COMPACT_ATOMS: atom_id res chain seq x y z
N MET A 1 11.98 41.12 -1.95
CA MET A 1 10.85 40.60 -1.14
C MET A 1 10.91 39.08 -1.17
N ARG A 2 11.48 38.43 -0.15
CA ARG A 2 11.60 36.95 -0.13
C ARG A 2 10.25 36.38 0.31
N LYS A 3 9.60 35.64 -0.59
CA LYS A 3 8.46 34.79 -0.28
C LYS A 3 8.95 33.74 0.73
N PRO A 4 8.32 33.56 1.91
CA PRO A 4 8.69 32.44 2.77
C PRO A 4 8.27 31.16 2.05
N LEU A 5 9.26 30.38 1.62
CA LEU A 5 9.12 28.94 1.43
C LEU A 5 9.00 28.33 2.83
N HIS A 6 8.36 27.16 2.92
CA HIS A 6 8.03 26.41 4.14
C HIS A 6 6.68 26.77 4.78
N HIS A 7 5.59 26.31 4.14
CA HIS A 7 4.36 25.98 4.87
C HIS A 7 4.63 24.70 5.67
N ALA A 8 5.22 24.84 6.85
CA ALA A 8 5.28 23.76 7.82
C ALA A 8 3.97 23.76 8.60
N ALA A 9 3.02 22.91 8.20
CA ALA A 9 2.04 22.26 9.09
C ALA A 9 1.06 21.41 8.27
N HIS A 10 1.43 20.18 7.93
CA HIS A 10 0.42 19.13 8.04
C HIS A 10 0.65 18.47 9.39
N GLY A 11 0.00 19.04 10.42
CA GLY A 11 -0.24 18.29 11.64
C GLY A 11 -0.97 16.99 11.29
N PRO A 12 -0.94 15.97 12.17
CA PRO A 12 -1.64 14.72 11.92
C PRO A 12 -3.08 15.02 11.49
N PRO A 13 -3.60 14.35 10.46
CA PRO A 13 -4.95 14.60 9.98
C PRO A 13 -5.95 14.52 11.14
N PRO A 14 -7.02 15.33 11.10
CA PRO A 14 -8.12 15.25 12.05
C PRO A 14 -8.56 13.80 12.27
N ARG A 15 -8.83 13.42 13.53
CA ARG A 15 -9.11 12.01 13.91
C ARG A 15 -10.32 11.42 13.20
N ASP A 16 -11.29 12.26 12.85
CA ASP A 16 -12.44 11.94 12.01
C ASP A 16 -12.01 11.47 10.62
N LYS A 17 -11.09 12.18 9.96
CA LYS A 17 -10.56 11.79 8.65
C LYS A 17 -9.78 10.48 8.71
N LEU A 18 -8.99 10.28 9.77
CA LEU A 18 -8.30 9.00 10.01
C LEU A 18 -9.29 7.83 10.14
N GLY A 19 -10.42 8.06 10.81
CA GLY A 19 -11.48 7.05 10.95
C GLY A 19 -12.15 6.71 9.63
N GLU A 20 -12.43 7.70 8.79
CA GLU A 20 -12.99 7.50 7.44
C GLU A 20 -12.04 6.72 6.52
N GLU A 21 -10.75 7.07 6.52
CA GLU A 21 -9.72 6.37 5.74
C GLU A 21 -9.55 4.90 6.19
N PHE A 22 -9.53 4.68 7.51
CA PHE A 22 -9.49 3.33 8.07
C PHE A 22 -10.72 2.51 7.68
N ALA A 23 -11.92 3.05 7.84
CA ALA A 23 -13.16 2.35 7.53
C ALA A 23 -13.26 2.00 6.04
N ALA A 24 -12.89 2.93 5.15
CA ALA A 24 -12.87 2.69 3.72
C ALA A 24 -11.88 1.58 3.33
N THR A 25 -10.68 1.60 3.93
CA THR A 25 -9.64 0.58 3.69
C THR A 25 -10.06 -0.78 4.22
N ALA A 26 -10.61 -0.84 5.44
CA ALA A 26 -11.09 -2.08 6.05
C ALA A 26 -12.24 -2.71 5.25
N ALA A 27 -13.19 -1.90 4.77
CA ALA A 27 -14.29 -2.39 3.93
C ALA A 27 -13.78 -3.00 2.61
N ARG A 28 -12.80 -2.35 1.97
CA ARG A 28 -12.16 -2.88 0.76
C ARG A 28 -11.46 -4.21 1.04
N LEU A 29 -10.69 -4.30 2.12
CA LEU A 29 -9.98 -5.52 2.50
C LEU A 29 -10.94 -6.65 2.86
N ALA A 30 -12.03 -6.38 3.60
CA ALA A 30 -13.05 -7.37 3.91
C ALA A 30 -13.71 -7.93 2.64
N GLY A 31 -13.97 -7.08 1.65
CA GLY A 31 -14.49 -7.51 0.34
C GLY A 31 -13.53 -8.44 -0.40
N VAL A 32 -12.24 -8.10 -0.43
CA VAL A 32 -11.20 -8.95 -1.04
C VAL A 32 -11.06 -10.27 -0.29
N ALA A 33 -11.02 -10.25 1.04
CA ALA A 33 -10.96 -11.45 1.87
C ALA A 33 -12.17 -12.37 1.63
N GLY A 34 -13.38 -11.82 1.53
CA GLY A 34 -14.57 -12.58 1.17
C GLY A 34 -14.48 -13.21 -0.23
N ALA A 35 -14.05 -12.43 -1.22
CA ALA A 35 -13.98 -12.89 -2.62
C ALA A 35 -12.87 -13.92 -2.88
N VAL A 36 -11.70 -13.77 -2.25
CA VAL A 36 -10.51 -14.59 -2.53
C VAL A 36 -10.37 -15.75 -1.54
N LEU A 37 -10.66 -15.52 -0.26
CA LEU A 37 -10.45 -16.49 0.81
C LEU A 37 -11.75 -17.17 1.27
N GLY A 38 -12.91 -16.69 0.81
CA GLY A 38 -14.22 -17.16 1.29
C GLY A 38 -14.51 -16.75 2.74
N TRP A 39 -13.81 -15.75 3.28
CA TRP A 39 -14.00 -15.31 4.65
C TRP A 39 -15.35 -14.63 4.85
N THR A 40 -16.01 -14.93 5.96
CA THR A 40 -17.16 -14.14 6.42
C THR A 40 -16.67 -12.80 6.98
N PRO A 41 -17.54 -11.77 7.08
CA PRO A 41 -17.18 -10.52 7.74
C PRO A 41 -16.68 -10.71 9.18
N ASP A 42 -17.22 -11.67 9.92
CA ASP A 42 -16.79 -12.00 11.28
C ASP A 42 -15.36 -12.55 11.31
N ALA A 43 -15.01 -13.46 10.38
CA ALA A 43 -13.66 -13.99 10.27
C ALA A 43 -12.63 -12.88 10.00
N PHE A 44 -12.96 -11.91 9.14
CA PHE A 44 -12.11 -10.75 8.88
C PHE A 44 -11.90 -9.90 10.13
N TRP A 45 -12.97 -9.56 10.87
CA TRP A 45 -12.84 -8.71 12.07
C TRP A 45 -12.15 -9.40 13.25
N ARG A 46 -12.17 -10.73 13.30
CA ARG A 46 -11.43 -11.50 14.31
C ARG A 46 -9.96 -11.71 13.96
N ALA A 47 -9.58 -11.60 12.68
CA ALA A 47 -8.21 -11.75 12.25
C ALA A 47 -7.36 -10.54 12.70
N THR A 48 -6.14 -10.82 13.15
CA THR A 48 -5.16 -9.78 13.47
C THR A 48 -4.51 -9.25 12.18
N PRO A 49 -3.96 -8.01 12.18
CA PRO A 49 -3.22 -7.50 11.04
C PRO A 49 -2.03 -8.38 10.62
N ALA A 50 -1.33 -9.00 11.58
CA ALA A 50 -0.20 -9.88 11.30
C ALA A 50 -0.63 -11.20 10.63
N GLU A 51 -1.79 -11.76 11.02
CA GLU A 51 -2.36 -12.93 10.35
C GLU A 51 -2.82 -12.57 8.93
N LEU A 52 -3.45 -11.41 8.75
CA LEU A 52 -3.85 -10.92 7.42
C LEU A 52 -2.63 -10.75 6.51
N GLU A 53 -1.55 -10.14 7.02
CA GLU A 53 -0.28 -10.01 6.30
C GLU A 53 0.29 -11.37 5.89
N ALA A 54 0.30 -12.35 6.80
CA ALA A 54 0.81 -13.68 6.52
C ALA A 54 0.03 -14.37 5.40
N VAL A 55 -1.30 -14.20 5.37
CA VAL A 55 -2.15 -14.75 4.30
C VAL A 55 -1.91 -14.04 2.97
N VAL A 56 -1.82 -12.70 2.96
CA VAL A 56 -1.52 -11.95 1.73
C VAL A 56 -0.14 -12.33 1.18
N ARG A 57 0.87 -12.46 2.04
CA ARG A 57 2.21 -12.94 1.63
C ARG A 57 2.15 -14.34 1.04
N ALA A 58 1.38 -15.25 1.64
CA ALA A 58 1.22 -16.60 1.10
C ALA A 58 0.54 -16.59 -0.29
N LEU A 59 -0.44 -15.71 -0.51
CA LEU A 59 -1.15 -15.58 -1.80
C LEU A 59 -0.31 -14.94 -2.90
N CYS A 60 0.43 -13.88 -2.56
CA CYS A 60 1.29 -13.15 -3.52
C CYS A 60 2.64 -13.84 -3.75
N GLY A 61 2.94 -14.88 -2.96
CA GLY A 61 4.28 -15.44 -2.82
C GLY A 61 5.19 -14.53 -2.01
N ASP A 62 6.43 -14.99 -1.77
CA ASP A 62 7.50 -14.07 -1.41
C ASP A 62 7.75 -13.18 -2.63
N ALA A 63 6.95 -12.13 -2.77
CA ALA A 63 7.39 -10.90 -3.39
C ALA A 63 8.50 -10.37 -2.47
N SER A 64 9.67 -11.01 -2.51
CA SER A 64 10.92 -10.30 -2.33
C SER A 64 10.76 -9.10 -3.24
N ASP A 65 10.58 -7.92 -2.65
CA ASP A 65 10.50 -6.66 -3.38
C ASP A 65 11.56 -6.78 -4.49
N PRO A 66 11.17 -6.84 -5.79
CA PRO A 66 12.14 -7.12 -6.83
C PRO A 66 13.23 -6.10 -6.63
N ALA A 67 14.45 -6.59 -6.36
CA ALA A 67 15.55 -5.72 -5.97
C ALA A 67 15.57 -4.55 -6.95
N PRO A 68 15.64 -3.29 -6.46
CA PRO A 68 15.61 -2.14 -7.33
C PRO A 68 16.57 -2.37 -8.51
N PRO A 69 16.16 -2.09 -9.75
CA PRO A 69 16.98 -2.41 -10.92
C PRO A 69 18.36 -1.77 -10.75
N ASP A 70 19.40 -2.56 -10.98
CA ASP A 70 20.75 -2.07 -10.87
C ASP A 70 21.05 -1.02 -11.97
N ARG A 71 22.18 -0.33 -11.84
CA ARG A 71 22.57 0.72 -12.79
C ARG A 71 22.64 0.20 -14.23
N ALA A 72 23.06 -1.06 -14.43
CA ALA A 72 23.16 -1.66 -15.74
C ALA A 72 21.77 -1.90 -16.36
N THR A 73 20.82 -2.35 -15.56
CA THR A 73 19.42 -2.54 -15.94
C THR A 73 18.77 -1.22 -16.32
N ILE A 74 18.99 -0.17 -15.52
CA ILE A 74 18.49 1.17 -15.83
C ILE A 74 19.08 1.69 -17.16
N ALA A 75 20.39 1.55 -17.37
CA ALA A 75 21.04 1.97 -18.61
C ALA A 75 20.44 1.28 -19.85
N ARG A 76 20.19 -0.03 -19.77
CA ARG A 76 19.55 -0.79 -20.85
C ARG A 76 18.11 -0.34 -21.13
N LEU A 77 17.36 0.03 -20.09
CA LEU A 77 16.00 0.56 -20.24
C LEU A 77 16.01 1.93 -20.93
N MET A 78 16.95 2.81 -20.56
CA MET A 78 17.11 4.13 -21.20
C MET A 78 17.50 4.02 -22.68
N GLU A 79 18.35 3.04 -23.05
CA GLU A 79 18.71 2.76 -24.44
C GLU A 79 17.53 2.18 -25.25
N ALA A 80 16.75 1.29 -24.63
CA ALA A 80 15.62 0.62 -25.28
C ALA A 80 14.40 1.52 -25.46
N PHE A 81 14.20 2.49 -24.56
CA PHE A 81 13.06 3.40 -24.54
C PHE A 81 13.54 4.86 -24.39
N PRO A 82 14.12 5.45 -25.44
CA PRO A 82 14.50 6.85 -25.41
C PRO A 82 13.26 7.75 -25.38
N ASP A 83 13.20 8.65 -24.41
CA ASP A 83 12.14 9.65 -24.32
C ASP A 83 12.36 10.69 -25.43
N GLY A 84 11.58 10.56 -26.51
CA GLY A 84 11.57 11.46 -27.67
C GLY A 84 10.75 12.73 -27.47
#